data_AF-A0A124GRD4-F1
#
_entry.id   AF-A0A124GRD4-F1
#
_cell.length_a   1.000
_cell.length_b   1.000
_cell.length_c   1.000
_cell.angle_alpha   90.00
_cell.angle_beta   90.00
_cell.angle_gamma   90.00
#
_symmetry.space_group_name_H-M   'P 1'
#
loop_
_entity.id
_entity.type
_entity.pdbx_description
1 polymer ?
#
loop_
_entity_poly.entity_id
_entity_poly.type
_entity_poly.pdbx_seq_one_letter_code
_entity_poly.pdbx_strand_id
1 'polypeptide(L)'
;MTIQPNHGASIADIMAIGPGAESIPTWQARCNIKTDSQIRLVKLAHMRYQHPDLDEITTFLEDFGMTIAKKTDDEIWYRGYGVDPYVYYAKKGEKKFLGGAWEVESYQELEK
;
A
#
# COMPACT_ATOMS: atom_id res chain seq x y z
N MET A 1 41.93 -18.29 14.09
CA MET A 1 41.38 -17.53 12.95
C MET A 1 40.79 -16.25 13.50
N THR A 2 41.39 -15.11 13.19
CA THR A 2 40.87 -13.78 13.55
C THR A 2 39.82 -13.38 12.53
N ILE A 3 38.56 -13.32 12.97
CA ILE A 3 37.44 -12.84 12.13
C ILE A 3 37.58 -11.32 12.03
N GLN A 4 37.86 -10.83 10.83
CA GLN A 4 37.95 -9.41 10.57
C GLN A 4 36.53 -8.86 10.33
N PRO A 5 36.11 -7.80 11.03
CA PRO A 5 34.79 -7.22 10.82
C PRO A 5 34.67 -6.61 9.41
N ASN A 6 33.47 -6.62 8.85
CA ASN A 6 33.22 -5.98 7.56
C ASN A 6 33.49 -4.48 7.66
N HIS A 7 34.44 -4.01 6.85
CA HIS A 7 34.61 -2.59 6.59
C HIS A 7 33.75 -2.25 5.37
N GLY A 8 32.63 -1.55 5.60
CA GLY A 8 31.82 -1.02 4.51
C GLY A 8 32.68 -0.11 3.61
N ALA A 9 32.47 -0.17 2.31
CA ALA A 9 33.12 0.69 1.33
C ALA A 9 32.08 1.48 0.56
N SER A 10 32.30 2.79 0.38
CA SER A 10 31.50 3.63 -0.51
C SER A 10 31.99 3.43 -1.94
N ILE A 11 31.38 2.47 -2.64
CA ILE A 11 31.64 2.20 -4.06
C ILE A 11 30.48 2.71 -4.92
N ALA A 12 30.75 3.03 -6.18
CA ALA A 12 29.71 3.39 -7.14
C ALA A 12 28.71 2.24 -7.32
N ASP A 13 27.44 2.55 -7.56
CA ASP A 13 26.37 1.55 -7.69
C ASP A 13 26.67 0.51 -8.78
N ILE A 14 27.24 0.96 -9.92
CA ILE A 14 27.64 0.11 -11.04
C ILE A 14 28.65 -0.95 -10.62
N MET A 15 29.56 -0.62 -9.69
CA MET A 15 30.55 -1.54 -9.16
C MET A 15 29.96 -2.44 -8.08
N ALA A 16 28.99 -1.94 -7.29
CA ALA A 16 28.29 -2.70 -6.26
C ALA A 16 27.37 -3.78 -6.86
N ILE A 17 26.64 -3.44 -7.92
CA ILE A 17 25.75 -4.35 -8.64
C ILE A 17 26.57 -5.36 -9.46
N GLY A 18 27.70 -4.92 -10.00
CA GLY A 18 28.65 -5.78 -10.72
C GLY A 18 28.18 -6.16 -12.13
N PRO A 19 28.79 -7.19 -12.74
CA PRO A 19 28.58 -7.55 -14.15
C PRO A 19 27.18 -8.11 -14.46
N GLY A 20 26.37 -8.41 -13.44
CA GLY A 20 24.96 -8.78 -13.59
C GLY A 20 24.01 -7.60 -13.71
N ALA A 21 24.52 -6.36 -13.76
CA ALA A 21 23.69 -5.17 -13.89
C ALA A 21 22.85 -5.21 -15.17
N GLU A 22 21.55 -5.02 -15.02
CA GLU A 22 20.59 -4.92 -16.11
C GLU A 22 20.04 -3.49 -16.18
N SER A 23 19.95 -2.93 -17.39
CA SER A 23 19.32 -1.62 -17.57
C SER A 23 17.80 -1.71 -17.39
N ILE A 24 17.17 -0.64 -16.88
CA ILE A 24 15.71 -0.57 -16.72
C ILE A 24 14.96 -0.92 -18.02
N PRO A 25 15.33 -0.39 -19.21
CA PRO A 25 14.66 -0.78 -20.46
C PRO A 25 14.81 -2.26 -20.80
N THR A 26 15.97 -2.86 -20.55
CA THR A 26 16.20 -4.30 -20.77
C THR A 26 15.30 -5.14 -19.87
N TRP A 27 15.24 -4.80 -18.59
CA TRP A 27 14.36 -5.44 -17.61
C TRP A 27 12.88 -5.30 -17.99
N GLN A 28 12.44 -4.09 -18.37
CA GLN A 28 11.06 -3.83 -18.81
C GLN A 28 10.68 -4.68 -20.02
N ALA A 29 11.55 -4.73 -21.03
CA ALA A 29 11.33 -5.57 -22.22
C ALA A 29 11.25 -7.05 -21.85
N ARG A 30 12.15 -7.54 -20.99
CA ARG A 30 12.18 -8.92 -20.51
C ARG A 30 10.94 -9.30 -19.70
N CYS A 31 10.42 -8.37 -18.89
CA CYS A 31 9.20 -8.54 -18.09
C CYS A 31 7.91 -8.20 -18.85
N ASN A 32 8.00 -7.86 -20.14
CA ASN A 32 6.86 -7.46 -20.97
C ASN A 32 6.04 -6.31 -20.34
N ILE A 33 6.73 -5.34 -19.73
CA ILE A 33 6.12 -4.18 -19.08
C ILE A 33 5.78 -3.14 -20.14
N LYS A 34 4.49 -2.80 -20.24
CA LYS A 34 3.96 -1.74 -21.11
C LYS A 34 3.77 -0.46 -20.29
N THR A 35 4.66 0.51 -20.49
CA THR A 35 4.66 1.76 -19.71
C THR A 35 3.47 2.66 -20.03
N ASP A 36 2.89 2.52 -21.22
CA ASP A 36 1.67 3.21 -21.65
C ASP A 36 0.42 2.74 -20.90
N SER A 37 0.34 1.45 -20.56
CA SER A 37 -0.76 0.87 -19.78
C SER A 37 -0.51 0.94 -18.26
N GLN A 38 0.58 1.57 -17.81
CA GLN A 38 0.87 1.68 -16.39
C GLN A 38 -0.06 2.72 -15.75
N ILE A 39 -0.77 2.30 -14.70
CA ILE A 39 -1.64 3.17 -13.91
C ILE A 39 -0.77 4.10 -13.05
N ARG A 40 -1.07 5.41 -13.09
CA ARG A 40 -0.42 6.43 -12.26
C ARG A 40 -1.10 6.53 -10.90
N LEU A 41 -0.50 5.86 -9.91
CA LEU A 41 -0.93 5.91 -8.52
C LEU A 41 -0.40 7.18 -7.84
N VAL A 42 -1.26 7.88 -7.10
CA VAL A 42 -0.90 9.06 -6.30
C VAL A 42 -0.56 8.65 -4.88
N LYS A 43 -1.46 7.91 -4.23
CA LYS A 43 -1.27 7.43 -2.85
C LYS A 43 -2.16 6.24 -2.51
N LEU A 44 -1.83 5.55 -1.42
CA LEU A 44 -2.75 4.63 -0.76
C LEU A 44 -3.91 5.45 -0.16
N ALA A 45 -5.14 5.17 -0.58
CA ALA A 45 -6.33 5.89 -0.15
C ALA A 45 -6.90 5.31 1.15
N HIS A 46 -7.18 4.01 1.17
CA HIS A 46 -7.71 3.33 2.36
C HIS A 46 -7.45 1.82 2.34
N MET A 47 -7.52 1.22 3.52
CA MET A 47 -7.45 -0.24 3.70
C MET A 47 -8.82 -0.84 3.95
N ARG A 48 -9.03 -2.08 3.50
CA ARG A 48 -10.30 -2.79 3.64
C ARG A 48 -10.12 -4.11 4.40
N TYR A 49 -10.92 -4.30 5.44
CA TYR A 49 -10.88 -5.50 6.28
C TYR A 49 -12.27 -6.04 6.58
N GLN A 50 -12.35 -7.35 6.78
CA GLN A 50 -13.49 -7.99 7.43
C GLN A 50 -13.20 -8.24 8.90
N HIS A 51 -14.19 -7.96 9.74
CA HIS A 51 -14.17 -8.21 11.18
C HIS A 51 -15.41 -9.02 11.59
N PRO A 52 -15.25 -10.10 12.40
CA PRO A 52 -16.38 -10.87 12.89
C PRO A 52 -17.30 -10.04 13.79
N ASP A 53 -16.69 -9.20 14.61
CA ASP A 53 -17.33 -8.25 15.51
C ASP A 53 -16.92 -6.83 15.10
N LEU A 54 -17.90 -6.03 14.67
CA LEU A 54 -17.67 -4.64 14.28
C LEU A 54 -17.51 -3.72 15.50
N ASP A 55 -18.08 -4.06 16.64
CA ASP A 55 -18.03 -3.22 17.84
C ASP A 55 -16.65 -3.35 18.52
N GLU A 56 -16.04 -4.55 18.49
CA GLU A 56 -14.66 -4.77 18.96
C GLU A 56 -13.67 -3.87 18.19
N ILE A 57 -13.72 -3.91 16.84
CA ILE A 57 -12.81 -3.10 16.03
C ILE A 57 -13.17 -1.60 16.11
N THR A 58 -14.44 -1.25 16.25
CA THR A 58 -14.87 0.15 16.45
C THR A 58 -14.19 0.72 17.69
N THR A 59 -14.27 0.00 18.82
CA THR A 59 -13.67 0.41 20.09
C THR A 59 -12.17 0.67 19.93
N PHE A 60 -11.45 -0.27 19.33
CA PHE A 60 -10.01 -0.12 19.08
C PHE A 60 -9.69 1.10 18.21
N LEU A 61 -10.42 1.32 17.12
CA LEU A 61 -10.13 2.41 16.18
C LEU A 61 -10.47 3.77 16.77
N GLU A 62 -11.55 3.88 17.56
CA GLU A 62 -11.91 5.10 18.28
C GLU A 62 -10.88 5.42 19.37
N ASP A 63 -10.45 4.42 20.15
CA ASP A 63 -9.37 4.56 21.15
C ASP A 63 -8.03 4.96 20.50
N PHE A 64 -7.76 4.47 19.29
CA PHE A 64 -6.60 4.87 18.49
C PHE A 64 -6.70 6.34 17.99
N GLY A 65 -7.87 6.95 18.05
CA GLY A 65 -8.11 8.35 17.64
C GLY A 65 -8.75 8.50 16.26
N MET A 66 -9.30 7.44 15.68
CA MET A 66 -10.14 7.53 14.49
C MET A 66 -11.58 7.88 14.84
N THR A 67 -12.34 8.32 13.84
CA THR A 67 -13.77 8.65 14.00
C THR A 67 -14.58 8.00 12.90
N ILE A 68 -15.82 7.62 13.21
CA ILE A 68 -16.75 7.05 12.23
C ILE A 68 -17.16 8.14 11.23
N ALA A 69 -16.86 7.92 9.96
CA ALA A 69 -17.33 8.75 8.84
C ALA A 69 -18.71 8.30 8.33
N LYS A 70 -18.97 7.00 8.36
CA LYS A 70 -20.25 6.39 7.98
C LYS A 70 -20.39 5.02 8.65
N LYS A 71 -21.61 4.64 9.04
CA LYS A 71 -21.95 3.31 9.57
C LYS A 71 -23.26 2.81 8.94
N THR A 72 -23.30 1.53 8.61
CA THR A 72 -24.50 0.75 8.24
C THR A 72 -24.56 -0.49 9.14
N ASP A 73 -25.53 -1.37 8.89
CA ASP A 73 -25.68 -2.61 9.68
C ASP A 73 -24.47 -3.55 9.55
N ASP A 74 -23.81 -3.56 8.39
CA ASP A 74 -22.73 -4.50 8.07
C ASP A 74 -21.39 -3.83 7.71
N GLU A 75 -21.32 -2.50 7.63
CA GLU A 75 -20.13 -1.79 7.15
C GLU A 75 -19.89 -0.49 7.93
N ILE A 76 -18.61 -0.19 8.19
CA ILE A 76 -18.19 1.04 8.87
C ILE A 76 -16.97 1.62 8.17
N TRP A 77 -16.99 2.93 7.96
CA TRP A 77 -15.89 3.71 7.39
C TRP A 77 -15.36 4.64 8.47
N TYR A 78 -14.04 4.64 8.67
CA TYR A 78 -13.37 5.44 9.68
C TYR A 78 -12.40 6.42 9.04
N ARG A 79 -12.41 7.66 9.51
CA ARG A 79 -11.53 8.74 9.09
C ARG A 79 -10.57 9.13 10.22
N GLY A 80 -9.37 9.54 9.82
CA GLY A 80 -8.42 10.22 10.71
C GLY A 80 -8.62 11.73 10.68
N TYR A 81 -7.60 12.46 11.12
CA TYR A 81 -7.58 13.92 11.16
C TYR A 81 -7.32 14.58 9.80
N GLY A 82 -6.93 13.80 8.79
CA GLY A 82 -6.61 14.30 7.45
C GLY A 82 -7.83 14.74 6.64
N VAL A 83 -7.54 15.14 5.40
CA VAL A 83 -8.55 15.59 4.42
C VAL A 83 -9.29 14.43 3.75
N ASP A 84 -8.79 13.21 3.89
CA ASP A 84 -9.38 12.03 3.26
C ASP A 84 -10.79 11.73 3.83
N PRO A 85 -11.75 11.32 2.98
CA PRO A 85 -13.11 10.99 3.43
C PRO A 85 -13.12 9.87 4.49
N TYR A 86 -12.24 8.87 4.31
CA TYR A 86 -11.96 7.78 5.24
C TYR A 86 -10.64 7.10 4.84
N VAL A 87 -10.01 6.40 5.78
CA VAL A 87 -8.74 5.67 5.56
C VAL A 87 -8.83 4.21 5.97
N TYR A 88 -9.89 3.82 6.68
CA TYR A 88 -10.15 2.43 7.08
C TYR A 88 -11.60 2.05 6.81
N TYR A 89 -11.81 0.91 6.17
CA TYR A 89 -13.12 0.32 5.93
C TYR A 89 -13.19 -1.05 6.62
N ALA A 90 -14.21 -1.24 7.43
CA ALA A 90 -14.55 -2.50 8.08
C ALA A 90 -15.88 -3.03 7.53
N LYS A 91 -15.92 -4.32 7.20
CA LYS A 91 -17.14 -5.04 6.86
C LYS A 91 -17.34 -6.22 7.80
N LYS A 92 -18.57 -6.50 8.20
CA LYS A 92 -18.88 -7.69 8.98
C LYS A 92 -18.58 -8.97 8.21
N GLY A 93 -17.91 -9.92 8.84
CA GLY A 93 -17.61 -11.22 8.25
C GLY A 93 -16.41 -11.90 8.88
N GLU A 94 -16.03 -13.07 8.36
CA GLU A 94 -14.83 -13.77 8.81
C GLU A 94 -13.58 -12.88 8.67
N LYS A 95 -12.68 -12.93 9.66
CA LYS A 95 -11.49 -12.07 9.72
C LYS A 95 -10.65 -12.21 8.45
N LYS A 96 -10.59 -11.15 7.64
CA LYS A 96 -9.93 -11.19 6.33
C LYS A 96 -9.40 -9.83 5.92
N PHE A 97 -8.23 -9.82 5.28
CA PHE A 97 -7.75 -8.65 4.54
C PHE A 97 -8.37 -8.64 3.13
N LEU A 98 -9.11 -7.58 2.80
CA LEU A 98 -9.79 -7.44 1.52
C LEU A 98 -8.97 -6.70 0.47
N GLY A 99 -7.88 -6.02 0.87
CA GLY A 99 -7.02 -5.26 -0.03
C GLY A 99 -6.89 -3.79 0.36
N GLY A 100 -5.95 -3.11 -0.30
CA GLY A 100 -5.86 -1.66 -0.31
C GLY A 100 -6.64 -1.08 -1.49
N ALA A 101 -6.97 0.20 -1.39
CA ALA A 101 -7.44 1.00 -2.51
C ALA A 101 -6.48 2.18 -2.70
N TRP A 102 -6.22 2.54 -3.95
CA TRP A 102 -5.30 3.62 -4.31
C TRP A 102 -6.02 4.73 -5.04
N GLU A 103 -5.60 5.96 -4.75
CA GLU A 103 -5.94 7.12 -5.55
C GLU A 103 -5.07 7.16 -6.80
N VAL A 104 -5.67 7.49 -7.93
CA VAL A 104 -4.98 7.66 -9.21
C VAL A 104 -5.07 9.12 -9.67
N GLU A 105 -4.16 9.53 -10.56
CA GLU A 105 -4.03 10.93 -10.97
C GLU A 105 -5.27 11.49 -11.69
N SER A 106 -6.06 10.63 -12.36
CA SER A 106 -7.25 11.04 -13.09
C SER A 106 -8.23 9.89 -13.27
N TYR A 107 -9.48 10.20 -13.63
CA TYR A 107 -10.46 9.17 -13.98
C TYR A 107 -9.99 8.28 -15.13
N GLN A 108 -9.27 8.84 -16.11
CA GLN A 108 -8.72 8.10 -17.24
C GLN A 108 -7.69 7.04 -16.80
N GLU A 109 -6.98 7.25 -15.69
CA GLU A 109 -6.08 6.25 -15.11
C GLU A 109 -6.84 5.08 -14.45
N LEU A 110 -8.10 5.28 -14.02
CA LEU A 110 -8.96 4.19 -13.53
C LEU A 110 -9.48 3.28 -14.65
N GLU A 111 -9.57 3.81 -15.88
CA GLU A 111 -10.14 3.12 -17.04
C GLU A 111 -9.07 2.38 -17.88
N LYS A 112 -7.82 2.36 -17.42
CA LYS A 112 -6.72 1.59 -18.04
C LYS A 112 -6.74 0.12 -17.59
#